data_AF-A0A6B2LXU7-F1
#
_entry.id   AF-A0A6B2LXU7-F1
#
_cell.length_a   1.000
_cell.length_b   1.000
_cell.length_c   1.000
_cell.angle_alpha   90.00
_cell.angle_beta   90.00
_cell.angle_gamma   90.00
#
_symmetry.space_group_name_H-M   'P 1'
#
loop_
_entity.id
_entity.type
_entity.pdbx_description
1 polymer ?
#
loop_
_entity_poly.entity_id
_entity_poly.type
_entity_poly.pdbx_seq_one_letter_code
_entity_poly.pdbx_strand_id
1 'polypeptide(L)'
;MNTTTMESGQKVPFTAEEWDKLRFLFQDSVMAKTNLCKLAQNMGAKWPIRGKNETPGKYTGHTLDSLLEMTEFYGKENRLPLLYSILKETQSLDDPFSDMVNHLDKVAHMESDATSALKQMEVPLDFPVELANFTRETLSLCRSEGIHTISQFVEFAQKSAKSVIISGDYRLLLNALTQQDKKVLKVFLPIREDEPGLFLAEAIGHMARQLGDNKAASLLEAYQISTTRASWQNATPLAKQEVQGLIGELKLAVKKRMDLMPDEAQQLRHAVNSGEAARVRFFVSLRDPDIESLSIAIALAALDVKPKSKGLLGRFLN
;
A
#
# COMPACT_ATOMS: atom_id res chain seq x y z
N MET A 1 50.31 -23.13 14.30
CA MET A 1 49.14 -22.27 14.06
C MET A 1 48.86 -22.34 12.58
N ASN A 2 47.95 -23.23 12.17
CA ASN A 2 47.66 -23.44 10.75
C ASN A 2 46.53 -22.49 10.35
N THR A 3 46.91 -21.51 9.53
CA THR A 3 46.04 -20.77 8.61
C THR A 3 45.33 -21.77 7.70
N THR A 4 44.05 -22.01 7.95
CA THR A 4 43.16 -22.64 6.97
C THR A 4 42.52 -21.52 6.18
N THR A 5 43.27 -21.02 5.19
CA THR A 5 42.74 -20.17 4.13
C THR A 5 41.74 -20.99 3.32
N MET A 6 40.55 -20.44 3.11
CA MET A 6 39.45 -21.11 2.42
C MET A 6 39.86 -21.54 1.01
N GLU A 7 39.79 -22.83 0.71
CA GLU A 7 39.86 -23.31 -0.67
C GLU A 7 38.58 -22.87 -1.39
N SER A 8 38.77 -21.90 -2.29
CA SER A 8 37.79 -21.50 -3.30
C SER A 8 37.40 -22.70 -4.15
N GLY A 9 36.19 -23.23 -3.98
CA GLY A 9 35.73 -24.31 -4.85
C GLY A 9 34.50 -25.10 -4.44
N GLN A 10 33.79 -24.77 -3.35
CA GLN A 10 32.50 -25.40 -3.08
C GLN A 10 31.44 -24.83 -4.04
N LYS A 11 31.27 -25.50 -5.19
CA LYS A 11 30.11 -25.28 -6.08
C LYS A 11 28.84 -25.69 -5.35
N VAL A 12 28.17 -24.72 -4.75
CA VAL A 12 26.78 -24.87 -4.32
C VAL A 12 25.92 -25.00 -5.60
N PRO A 13 25.00 -25.98 -5.69
CA PRO A 13 24.23 -26.22 -6.92
C PRO A 13 23.08 -25.23 -7.11
N PHE A 14 23.07 -24.14 -6.34
CA PHE A 14 22.07 -23.09 -6.36
C PHE A 14 22.72 -21.75 -6.03
N THR A 15 22.12 -20.68 -6.56
CA THR A 15 22.53 -19.29 -6.40
C THR A 15 22.01 -18.70 -5.09
N ALA A 16 22.57 -17.56 -4.66
CA ALA A 16 22.04 -16.79 -3.53
C ALA A 16 20.56 -16.42 -3.74
N GLU A 17 20.19 -16.09 -4.99
CA GLU A 17 18.80 -15.79 -5.35
C GLU A 17 17.86 -16.99 -5.17
N GLU A 18 18.28 -18.19 -5.60
CA GLU A 18 17.51 -19.43 -5.42
C GLU A 18 17.35 -19.79 -3.94
N TRP A 19 18.39 -19.55 -3.13
CA TRP A 19 18.33 -19.72 -1.68
C TRP A 19 17.35 -18.73 -1.04
N ASP A 20 17.41 -17.46 -1.44
CA ASP A 20 16.56 -16.40 -0.90
C ASP A 20 15.07 -16.59 -1.24
N LYS A 21 14.77 -17.18 -2.41
CA LYS A 21 13.41 -17.62 -2.74
C LYS A 21 12.93 -18.72 -1.80
N LEU A 22 13.75 -19.73 -1.58
CA LEU A 22 13.40 -20.88 -0.76
C LEU A 22 13.19 -20.49 0.70
N ARG A 23 14.08 -19.66 1.27
CA ARG A 23 13.91 -19.19 2.67
C ARG A 23 12.67 -18.34 2.87
N PHE A 24 12.26 -17.53 1.87
CA PHE A 24 11.07 -16.69 1.95
C PHE A 24 9.80 -17.53 2.09
N LEU A 25 9.66 -18.58 1.27
CA LEU A 25 8.52 -19.48 1.31
C LEU A 25 8.38 -20.22 2.65
N PHE A 26 9.49 -20.44 3.34
CA PHE A 26 9.51 -21.10 4.64
C PHE A 26 9.31 -20.14 5.82
N GLN A 27 9.18 -18.81 5.65
CA GLN A 27 9.05 -17.89 6.80
C GLN A 27 7.78 -18.13 7.63
N ASP A 28 6.65 -18.35 6.96
CA ASP A 28 5.35 -18.60 7.60
C ASP A 28 4.88 -20.06 7.47
N SER A 29 5.68 -20.92 6.84
CA SER A 29 5.32 -22.32 6.64
C SER A 29 5.34 -23.10 7.95
N VAL A 30 4.30 -23.90 8.18
CA VAL A 30 4.26 -24.88 9.28
C VAL A 30 5.44 -25.85 9.17
N MET A 31 5.90 -26.15 7.94
CA MET A 31 7.03 -27.04 7.68
C MET A 31 8.37 -26.48 8.17
N ALA A 32 8.47 -25.16 8.40
CA ALA A 32 9.68 -24.55 8.93
C ALA A 32 9.99 -24.95 10.38
N LYS A 33 8.98 -25.44 11.11
CA LYS A 33 9.09 -25.97 12.47
C LYS A 33 9.18 -27.50 12.49
N THR A 34 9.07 -28.16 11.33
CA THR A 34 9.17 -29.61 11.21
C THR A 34 10.63 -30.05 11.25
N ASN A 35 10.90 -31.18 11.89
CA ASN A 35 12.26 -31.70 12.03
C ASN A 35 12.83 -32.16 10.67
N LEU A 36 14.04 -31.72 10.31
CA LEU A 36 14.72 -32.04 9.05
C LEU A 36 14.94 -33.53 8.84
N CYS A 37 15.13 -34.32 9.91
CA CYS A 37 15.24 -35.78 9.76
C CYS A 37 13.93 -36.39 9.23
N LYS A 38 12.76 -35.85 9.64
CA LYS A 38 11.45 -36.29 9.14
C LYS A 38 11.23 -35.84 7.69
N LEU A 39 11.58 -34.60 7.38
CA LEU A 39 11.46 -34.07 6.02
C LEU A 39 12.36 -34.85 5.04
N ALA A 40 13.62 -35.12 5.42
CA ALA A 40 14.54 -35.91 4.62
C ALA A 40 14.03 -37.35 4.37
N GLN A 41 13.40 -37.97 5.37
CA GLN A 41 12.83 -39.32 5.22
C GLN A 41 11.73 -39.37 4.15
N ASN A 42 10.92 -38.32 4.01
CA ASN A 42 9.84 -38.28 3.02
C ASN A 42 10.32 -38.39 1.57
N MET A 43 11.60 -38.08 1.30
CA MET A 43 12.23 -38.18 -0.02
C MET A 43 13.35 -39.25 -0.07
N GLY A 44 13.37 -40.19 0.88
CA GLY A 44 14.36 -41.26 0.93
C GLY A 44 15.78 -40.83 1.29
N ALA A 45 15.97 -39.60 1.78
CA ALA A 45 17.25 -39.06 2.22
C ALA A 45 17.42 -39.15 3.74
N LYS A 46 18.64 -38.90 4.23
CA LYS A 46 18.95 -38.88 5.67
C LYS A 46 19.67 -37.59 6.05
N TRP A 47 19.04 -36.76 6.88
CA TRP A 47 19.71 -35.62 7.49
C TRP A 47 20.74 -36.10 8.53
N PRO A 48 22.02 -35.70 8.44
CA PRO A 48 23.10 -36.28 9.24
C PRO A 48 23.20 -35.68 10.65
N ILE A 49 22.61 -34.52 10.90
CA ILE A 49 22.65 -33.85 12.22
C ILE A 49 21.41 -34.27 13.02
N ARG A 50 21.64 -34.72 14.25
CA ARG A 50 20.56 -35.11 15.18
C ARG A 50 20.30 -33.99 16.17
N GLY A 51 19.05 -33.59 16.30
CA GLY A 51 18.64 -32.62 17.31
C GLY A 51 17.16 -32.26 17.15
N LYS A 52 16.50 -31.92 18.27
CA LYS A 52 15.09 -31.47 18.22
C LYS A 52 14.95 -30.12 17.50
N ASN A 53 16.00 -29.30 17.53
CA ASN A 53 16.06 -27.97 16.91
C ASN A 53 16.61 -27.99 15.47
N GLU A 54 16.85 -29.18 14.91
CA GLU A 54 17.24 -29.34 13.50
C GLU A 54 16.00 -29.21 12.61
N THR A 55 15.58 -27.96 12.37
CA THR A 55 14.42 -27.60 11.54
C THR A 55 14.85 -26.67 10.41
N PRO A 56 14.07 -26.53 9.31
CA PRO A 56 14.36 -25.55 8.27
C PRO A 56 14.56 -24.14 8.82
N GLY A 57 13.74 -23.72 9.80
CA GLY A 57 13.81 -22.39 10.41
C GLY A 57 15.17 -22.03 11.03
N LYS A 58 15.94 -23.04 11.48
CA LYS A 58 17.31 -22.83 11.97
C LYS A 58 18.24 -22.27 10.87
N TYR A 59 18.02 -22.68 9.62
CA TYR A 59 18.92 -22.38 8.51
C TYR A 59 18.35 -21.31 7.57
N THR A 60 17.03 -21.27 7.35
CA THR A 60 16.37 -20.25 6.50
C THR A 60 16.45 -18.84 7.11
N GLY A 61 16.83 -18.71 8.39
CA GLY A 61 17.18 -17.44 9.03
C GLY A 61 18.47 -16.79 8.50
N HIS A 62 19.31 -17.53 7.77
CA HIS A 62 20.62 -17.09 7.29
C HIS A 62 20.64 -16.85 5.77
N THR A 63 21.44 -15.86 5.33
CA THR A 63 21.78 -15.66 3.91
C THR A 63 22.69 -16.79 3.43
N LEU A 64 22.83 -16.96 2.10
CA LEU A 64 23.74 -17.98 1.55
C LEU A 64 25.18 -17.79 2.05
N ASP A 65 25.68 -16.56 2.06
CA ASP A 65 27.01 -16.25 2.57
C ASP A 65 27.17 -16.64 4.05
N SER A 66 26.17 -16.33 4.88
CA SER A 66 26.17 -16.71 6.30
C SER A 66 26.10 -18.23 6.51
N LEU A 67 25.41 -18.97 5.62
CA LEU A 67 25.36 -20.44 5.68
C LEU A 67 26.67 -21.07 5.26
N LEU A 68 27.36 -20.50 4.28
CA LEU A 68 28.67 -20.97 3.84
C LEU A 68 29.72 -20.84 4.96
N GLU A 69 29.50 -19.93 5.91
CA GLU A 69 30.36 -19.73 7.08
C GLU A 69 29.98 -20.61 8.29
N MET A 70 28.84 -21.32 8.24
CA MET A 70 28.39 -22.17 9.36
C MET A 70 29.19 -23.47 9.44
N THR A 71 29.72 -23.75 10.63
CA THR A 71 30.55 -24.94 10.90
C THR A 71 29.87 -26.27 10.64
N GLU A 72 28.54 -26.31 10.71
CA GLU A 72 27.70 -27.47 10.43
C GLU A 72 27.81 -27.98 8.99
N PHE A 73 28.22 -27.11 8.04
CA PHE A 73 28.42 -27.45 6.63
C PHE A 73 29.88 -27.78 6.29
N TYR A 74 30.79 -27.71 7.27
CA TYR A 74 32.19 -28.10 7.07
C TYR A 74 32.36 -29.64 7.13
N GLY A 75 33.30 -30.16 6.32
CA GLY A 75 33.68 -31.58 6.28
C GLY A 75 33.60 -32.23 4.89
N LYS A 76 33.77 -33.57 4.84
CA LYS A 76 33.97 -34.35 3.61
C LYS A 76 32.83 -34.31 2.58
N GLU A 77 31.63 -33.88 2.97
CA GLU A 77 30.50 -33.67 2.07
C GLU A 77 29.79 -32.39 2.50
N ASN A 78 29.72 -31.39 1.61
CA ASN A 78 28.94 -30.19 1.85
C ASN A 78 27.47 -30.61 2.02
N ARG A 79 26.89 -30.31 3.19
CA ARG A 79 25.50 -30.68 3.51
C ARG A 79 24.49 -29.63 3.03
N LEU A 80 24.97 -28.48 2.57
CA LEU A 80 24.16 -27.37 2.07
C LEU A 80 23.36 -27.75 0.79
N PRO A 81 23.95 -28.46 -0.20
CA PRO A 81 23.18 -29.08 -1.29
C PRO A 81 22.04 -29.98 -0.80
N LEU A 82 22.30 -30.82 0.22
CA LEU A 82 21.30 -31.73 0.77
C LEU A 82 20.17 -30.96 1.47
N LEU A 83 20.52 -29.94 2.27
CA LEU A 83 19.54 -29.05 2.90
C LEU A 83 18.63 -28.41 1.84
N TYR A 84 19.22 -27.84 0.80
CA TYR A 84 18.48 -27.21 -0.28
C TYR A 84 17.54 -28.17 -1.00
N SER A 85 18.02 -29.38 -1.34
CA SER A 85 17.17 -30.42 -1.93
C SER A 85 16.00 -30.80 -1.02
N ILE A 86 16.25 -30.94 0.29
CA ILE A 86 15.19 -31.24 1.26
C ILE A 86 14.12 -30.16 1.29
N LEU A 87 14.53 -28.89 1.31
CA LEU A 87 13.59 -27.77 1.37
C LEU A 87 12.82 -27.60 0.05
N LYS A 88 13.49 -27.79 -1.10
CA LYS A 88 12.87 -27.68 -2.42
C LYS A 88 11.83 -28.78 -2.67
N GLU A 89 12.12 -30.01 -2.26
CA GLU A 89 11.16 -31.11 -2.37
C GLU A 89 10.04 -30.99 -1.32
N THR A 90 10.35 -30.48 -0.11
CA THR A 90 9.29 -30.19 0.87
C THR A 90 8.34 -29.10 0.37
N GLN A 91 8.85 -28.10 -0.38
CA GLN A 91 8.05 -27.09 -1.06
C GLN A 91 7.15 -27.71 -2.13
N SER A 92 7.68 -28.59 -3.00
CA SER A 92 6.89 -29.22 -4.07
C SER A 92 5.78 -30.13 -3.54
N LEU A 93 5.93 -30.65 -2.32
CA LEU A 93 4.91 -31.46 -1.63
C LEU A 93 3.82 -30.62 -0.93
N ASP A 94 4.09 -29.36 -0.58
CA ASP A 94 3.13 -28.43 0.06
C ASP A 94 2.29 -27.65 -0.97
N ASP A 95 2.64 -27.74 -2.27
CA ASP A 95 1.93 -27.09 -3.38
C ASP A 95 1.59 -28.12 -4.49
N PRO A 96 0.34 -28.62 -4.59
CA PRO A 96 -0.07 -29.60 -5.60
C PRO A 96 -0.03 -29.08 -7.05
N PHE A 97 0.49 -27.87 -7.29
CA PHE A 97 0.59 -27.23 -8.61
C PHE A 97 2.03 -26.93 -9.06
N SER A 98 3.04 -27.62 -8.51
CA SER A 98 4.45 -27.44 -8.89
C SER A 98 4.75 -27.64 -10.39
N ASP A 99 3.84 -28.21 -11.20
CA ASP A 99 3.95 -28.24 -12.66
C ASP A 99 3.72 -26.87 -13.33
N MET A 100 3.34 -25.84 -12.56
CA MET A 100 3.21 -24.45 -12.99
C MET A 100 4.54 -23.67 -12.87
N VAL A 101 5.67 -24.31 -13.21
CA VAL A 101 7.00 -23.67 -13.37
C VAL A 101 7.02 -22.62 -14.50
N ASN A 102 5.93 -22.48 -15.26
CA ASN A 102 5.67 -21.38 -16.20
C ASN A 102 5.44 -20.00 -15.52
N HIS A 103 5.86 -19.80 -14.27
CA HIS A 103 5.77 -18.52 -13.56
C HIS A 103 7.07 -17.71 -13.49
N LEU A 104 8.19 -18.21 -14.01
CA LEU A 104 9.35 -17.33 -14.24
C LEU A 104 9.05 -16.27 -15.31
N ASP A 105 8.21 -16.57 -16.30
CA ASP A 105 7.72 -15.59 -17.26
C ASP A 105 6.76 -14.55 -16.63
N LYS A 106 6.16 -14.84 -15.46
CA LYS A 106 5.30 -13.86 -14.77
C LYS A 106 6.08 -12.68 -14.17
N VAL A 107 7.36 -12.83 -13.84
CA VAL A 107 8.15 -11.71 -13.32
C VAL A 107 8.48 -10.70 -14.44
N ALA A 108 8.63 -11.17 -15.68
CA ALA A 108 8.72 -10.30 -16.85
C ALA A 108 7.34 -9.73 -17.27
N HIS A 109 6.24 -10.44 -17.01
CA HIS A 109 4.87 -9.92 -17.22
C HIS A 109 4.39 -8.94 -16.13
N MET A 110 4.96 -8.93 -14.92
CA MET A 110 4.61 -7.95 -13.88
C MET A 110 4.95 -6.50 -14.28
N GLU A 111 6.04 -6.27 -15.02
CA GLU A 111 6.37 -4.94 -15.58
C GLU A 111 5.29 -4.46 -16.57
N SER A 112 4.64 -5.39 -17.26
CA SER A 112 3.55 -5.14 -18.21
C SER A 112 2.21 -4.86 -17.51
N ASP A 113 1.91 -5.53 -16.40
CA ASP A 113 0.53 -5.63 -15.91
C ASP A 113 0.06 -4.42 -15.07
N ALA A 114 0.86 -3.92 -14.14
CA ALA A 114 0.43 -2.83 -13.24
C ALA A 114 0.28 -1.47 -13.97
N THR A 115 1.24 -1.15 -14.86
CA THR A 115 1.17 0.05 -15.71
C THR A 115 0.03 -0.06 -16.72
N SER A 116 -0.23 -1.26 -17.26
CA SER A 116 -1.38 -1.50 -18.13
C SER A 116 -2.70 -1.37 -17.38
N ALA A 117 -2.78 -1.80 -16.13
CA ALA A 117 -3.95 -1.61 -15.28
C ALA A 117 -4.26 -0.12 -15.08
N LEU A 118 -3.26 0.72 -14.77
CA LEU A 118 -3.43 2.18 -14.67
C LEU A 118 -4.01 2.77 -15.96
N LYS A 119 -3.48 2.39 -17.12
CA LYS A 119 -3.99 2.84 -18.42
C LYS A 119 -5.42 2.37 -18.70
N GLN A 120 -5.75 1.12 -18.38
CA GLN A 120 -7.11 0.57 -18.54
C GLN A 120 -8.15 1.28 -17.67
N MET A 121 -7.73 1.81 -16.51
CA MET A 121 -8.58 2.62 -15.64
C MET A 121 -8.54 4.11 -15.99
N GLU A 122 -7.83 4.51 -17.06
CA GLU A 122 -7.61 5.91 -17.45
C GLU A 122 -6.98 6.77 -16.34
N VAL A 123 -6.13 6.15 -15.51
CA VAL A 123 -5.31 6.87 -14.53
C VAL A 123 -4.04 7.37 -15.24
N PRO A 124 -3.78 8.69 -15.27
CA PRO A 124 -2.56 9.25 -15.84
C PRO A 124 -1.32 8.70 -15.13
N LEU A 125 -0.32 8.28 -15.90
CA LEU A 125 0.94 7.74 -15.34
C LEU A 125 1.74 8.79 -14.56
N ASP A 126 1.55 10.05 -14.90
CA ASP A 126 2.10 11.23 -14.24
C ASP A 126 1.25 11.71 -13.04
N PHE A 127 0.21 10.96 -12.63
CA PHE A 127 -0.58 11.27 -11.44
C PHE A 127 0.34 11.48 -10.21
N PRO A 128 0.32 12.65 -9.55
CA PRO A 128 1.25 12.93 -8.47
C PRO A 128 1.00 12.06 -7.24
N VAL A 129 2.04 11.40 -6.72
CA VAL A 129 1.91 10.55 -5.52
C VAL A 129 1.52 11.35 -4.28
N GLU A 130 1.83 12.65 -4.25
CA GLU A 130 1.41 13.55 -3.16
C GLU A 130 -0.11 13.77 -3.09
N LEU A 131 -0.84 13.43 -4.16
CA LEU A 131 -2.29 13.51 -4.22
C LEU A 131 -2.97 12.15 -3.99
N ALA A 132 -2.19 11.05 -3.97
CA ALA A 132 -2.68 9.74 -3.58
C ALA A 132 -2.97 9.70 -2.06
N ASN A 133 -3.93 8.87 -1.66
CA ASN A 133 -4.31 8.67 -0.27
C ASN A 133 -3.36 7.68 0.44
N PHE A 134 -2.06 7.97 0.41
CA PHE A 134 -1.05 7.20 1.12
C PHE A 134 -0.86 7.69 2.57
N THR A 135 -0.33 6.80 3.41
CA THR A 135 0.14 7.15 4.75
C THR A 135 1.30 8.16 4.69
N ARG A 136 1.53 8.86 5.80
CA ARG A 136 2.59 9.88 5.87
C ARG A 136 3.97 9.26 5.71
N GLU A 137 4.13 8.05 6.22
CA GLU A 137 5.33 7.23 6.15
C GLU A 137 5.64 6.90 4.69
N THR A 138 4.66 6.40 3.94
CA THR A 138 4.77 6.12 2.50
C THR A 138 5.12 7.38 1.70
N LEU A 139 4.44 8.51 1.96
CA LEU A 139 4.76 9.77 1.28
C LEU A 139 6.16 10.30 1.63
N SER A 140 6.62 10.07 2.86
CA SER A 140 7.98 10.45 3.27
C SER A 140 9.03 9.63 2.53
N LEU A 141 8.80 8.32 2.38
CA LEU A 141 9.66 7.44 1.59
C LEU A 141 9.66 7.86 0.11
N CYS A 142 8.49 8.16 -0.47
CA CYS A 142 8.41 8.64 -1.84
C CYS A 142 9.29 9.89 -2.05
N ARG A 143 9.27 10.84 -1.11
CA ARG A 143 10.12 12.02 -1.18
C ARG A 143 11.62 11.71 -1.04
N SER A 144 12.01 10.79 -0.15
CA SER A 144 13.43 10.44 0.01
C SER A 144 13.99 9.70 -1.20
N GLU A 145 13.16 8.91 -1.88
CA GLU A 145 13.52 8.13 -3.06
C GLU A 145 13.31 8.90 -4.39
N GLY A 146 12.90 10.17 -4.35
CA GLY A 146 12.66 10.97 -5.57
C GLY A 146 11.46 10.49 -6.41
N ILE A 147 10.50 9.83 -5.78
CA ILE A 147 9.27 9.33 -6.40
C ILE A 147 8.21 10.43 -6.36
N HIS A 148 7.81 10.91 -7.53
CA HIS A 148 6.86 12.01 -7.69
C HIS A 148 5.56 11.59 -8.39
N THR A 149 5.59 10.55 -9.22
CA THR A 149 4.42 10.08 -9.98
C THR A 149 4.03 8.65 -9.63
N ILE A 150 2.77 8.28 -9.89
CA ILE A 150 2.28 6.94 -9.65
C ILE A 150 3.03 5.89 -10.49
N SER A 151 3.47 6.23 -11.70
CA SER A 151 4.30 5.32 -12.51
C SER A 151 5.66 5.06 -11.86
N GLN A 152 6.32 6.12 -11.37
CA GLN A 152 7.59 5.98 -10.64
C GLN A 152 7.41 5.18 -9.35
N PHE A 153 6.26 5.35 -8.67
CA PHE A 153 5.92 4.55 -7.50
C PHE A 153 5.79 3.08 -7.84
N VAL A 154 5.08 2.74 -8.93
CA VAL A 154 4.93 1.35 -9.39
C VAL A 154 6.27 0.75 -9.78
N GLU A 155 7.08 1.46 -10.56
CA GLU A 155 8.42 1.01 -10.95
C GLU A 155 9.31 0.76 -9.72
N PHE A 156 9.29 1.67 -8.75
CA PHE A 156 10.01 1.50 -7.50
C PHE A 156 9.47 0.30 -6.71
N ALA A 157 8.15 0.18 -6.55
CA ALA A 157 7.53 -0.93 -5.83
C ALA A 157 7.91 -2.28 -6.44
N GLN A 158 7.94 -2.38 -7.77
CA GLN A 158 8.30 -3.59 -8.51
C GLN A 158 9.79 -3.93 -8.36
N LYS A 159 10.68 -2.93 -8.42
CA LYS A 159 12.14 -3.11 -8.23
C LYS A 159 12.50 -3.43 -6.78
N SER A 160 11.85 -2.77 -5.83
CA SER A 160 12.11 -2.86 -4.40
C SER A 160 11.41 -4.05 -3.73
N ALA A 161 10.45 -4.70 -4.40
CA ALA A 161 9.79 -5.93 -3.93
C ALA A 161 10.77 -7.08 -3.61
N LYS A 162 12.02 -6.95 -4.08
CA LYS A 162 13.11 -7.91 -3.86
C LYS A 162 14.05 -7.56 -2.70
N SER A 163 14.02 -6.37 -2.10
CA SER A 163 15.12 -5.93 -1.20
C SER A 163 14.79 -5.01 -0.01
N VAL A 164 13.56 -4.50 0.18
CA VAL A 164 13.29 -3.49 1.23
C VAL A 164 12.05 -3.83 2.06
N ILE A 165 12.05 -3.41 3.34
CA ILE A 165 10.87 -3.34 4.22
C ILE A 165 9.88 -2.35 3.57
N ILE A 166 9.07 -2.86 2.66
CA ILE A 166 8.06 -2.09 1.94
C ILE A 166 6.91 -1.81 2.90
N SER A 167 6.52 -0.53 3.06
CA SER A 167 5.37 -0.15 3.89
C SER A 167 4.08 -0.79 3.38
N GLY A 168 3.07 -0.91 4.25
CA GLY A 168 1.81 -1.60 3.93
C GLY A 168 1.12 -1.10 2.64
N ASP A 169 1.19 0.22 2.38
CA ASP A 169 0.54 0.83 1.22
C ASP A 169 1.13 0.36 -0.12
N TYR A 170 2.45 0.26 -0.23
CA TYR A 170 3.12 -0.17 -1.46
C TYR A 170 2.70 -1.58 -1.85
N ARG A 171 2.74 -2.52 -0.89
CA ARG A 171 2.37 -3.91 -1.15
C ARG A 171 0.88 -4.01 -1.48
N LEU A 172 0.04 -3.29 -0.75
CA LEU A 172 -1.40 -3.32 -0.99
C LEU A 172 -1.75 -2.73 -2.36
N LEU A 173 -1.18 -1.58 -2.73
CA LEU A 173 -1.41 -0.95 -4.02
C LEU A 173 -0.87 -1.81 -5.17
N LEU A 174 0.35 -2.33 -5.08
CA LEU A 174 0.95 -3.14 -6.13
C LEU A 174 0.16 -4.43 -6.36
N ASN A 175 -0.28 -5.08 -5.28
CA ASN A 175 -1.14 -6.25 -5.38
C ASN A 175 -2.48 -5.91 -6.04
N ALA A 176 -3.10 -4.80 -5.63
CA ALA A 176 -4.36 -4.34 -6.20
C ALA A 176 -4.23 -3.97 -7.68
N LEU A 177 -3.11 -3.38 -8.12
CA LEU A 177 -2.84 -3.10 -9.53
C LEU A 177 -2.65 -4.38 -10.33
N THR A 178 -1.88 -5.33 -9.80
CA THR A 178 -1.64 -6.63 -10.45
C THR A 178 -2.94 -7.43 -10.62
N GLN A 179 -3.82 -7.37 -9.62
CA GLN A 179 -5.11 -8.07 -9.64
C GLN A 179 -6.23 -7.25 -10.29
N GLN A 180 -5.95 -6.00 -10.70
CA GLN A 180 -6.94 -5.03 -11.15
C GLN A 180 -8.12 -4.86 -10.17
N ASP A 181 -7.84 -4.97 -8.87
CA ASP A 181 -8.84 -4.85 -7.81
C ASP A 181 -9.19 -3.38 -7.58
N LYS A 182 -10.13 -2.88 -8.40
CA LYS A 182 -10.62 -1.50 -8.31
C LYS A 182 -11.18 -1.13 -6.93
N LYS A 183 -11.71 -2.10 -6.18
CA LYS A 183 -12.27 -1.89 -4.84
C LYS A 183 -11.18 -1.55 -3.83
N VAL A 184 -9.99 -2.13 -3.97
CA VAL A 184 -8.82 -1.76 -3.15
C VAL A 184 -8.14 -0.53 -3.72
N LEU A 185 -8.02 -0.41 -5.03
CA LEU A 185 -7.34 0.73 -5.68
C LEU A 185 -8.00 2.08 -5.37
N LYS A 186 -9.33 2.13 -5.26
CA LYS A 186 -10.04 3.36 -4.87
C LYS A 186 -9.68 3.87 -3.48
N VAL A 187 -9.08 3.03 -2.61
CA VAL A 187 -8.57 3.49 -1.31
C VAL A 187 -7.41 4.46 -1.48
N PHE A 188 -6.63 4.33 -2.55
CA PHE A 188 -5.43 5.12 -2.82
C PHE A 188 -5.63 6.18 -3.90
N LEU A 189 -6.35 5.82 -4.96
CA LEU A 189 -6.57 6.64 -6.15
C LEU A 189 -8.02 7.16 -6.18
N PRO A 190 -8.26 8.36 -6.73
CA PRO A 190 -9.61 8.92 -6.83
C PRO A 190 -10.35 8.35 -8.05
N ILE A 191 -10.57 7.03 -8.04
CA ILE A 191 -11.21 6.28 -9.13
C ILE A 191 -12.54 5.67 -8.68
N ARG A 192 -13.35 5.23 -9.64
CA ARG A 192 -14.58 4.47 -9.40
C ARG A 192 -14.45 3.03 -9.91
N GLU A 193 -15.26 2.13 -9.37
CA GLU A 193 -15.27 0.72 -9.81
C GLU A 193 -15.86 0.59 -11.22
N ASP A 194 -16.95 1.32 -11.46
CA ASP A 194 -17.80 1.17 -12.65
C ASP A 194 -17.48 2.18 -13.77
N GLU A 195 -16.62 3.16 -13.50
CA GLU A 195 -16.33 4.27 -14.42
C GLU A 195 -14.81 4.50 -14.52
N PRO A 196 -14.23 4.57 -15.72
CA PRO A 196 -12.81 4.90 -15.89
C PRO A 196 -12.55 6.38 -15.66
N GLY A 197 -11.31 6.71 -15.29
CA GLY A 197 -10.85 8.08 -15.10
C GLY A 197 -10.69 8.47 -13.63
N LEU A 198 -10.31 9.74 -13.43
CA LEU A 198 -10.17 10.35 -12.11
C LEU A 198 -11.38 11.21 -11.78
N PHE A 199 -11.83 11.15 -10.54
CA PHE A 199 -13.03 11.84 -10.07
C PHE A 199 -12.70 12.80 -8.93
N LEU A 200 -13.01 14.08 -9.12
CA LEU A 200 -12.68 15.11 -8.12
C LEU A 200 -13.48 14.89 -6.83
N ALA A 201 -14.71 14.37 -6.93
CA ALA A 201 -15.51 13.98 -5.78
C ALA A 201 -14.76 12.97 -4.89
N GLU A 202 -14.18 11.91 -5.47
CA GLU A 202 -13.39 10.91 -4.75
C GLU A 202 -12.12 11.50 -4.15
N ALA A 203 -11.43 12.37 -4.89
CA ALA A 203 -10.22 13.04 -4.41
C ALA A 203 -10.47 13.95 -3.19
N ILE A 204 -11.62 14.64 -3.16
CA ILE A 204 -12.07 15.43 -2.01
C ILE A 204 -12.57 14.49 -0.89
N GLY A 205 -13.24 13.40 -1.22
CA GLY A 205 -13.66 12.36 -0.27
C GLY A 205 -12.48 11.76 0.50
N HIS A 206 -11.34 11.53 -0.16
CA HIS A 206 -10.09 11.11 0.51
C HIS A 206 -9.61 12.15 1.51
N MET A 207 -9.65 13.44 1.15
CA MET A 207 -9.31 14.51 2.09
C MET A 207 -10.27 14.54 3.29
N ALA A 208 -11.57 14.37 3.05
CA ALA A 208 -12.59 14.34 4.09
C ALA A 208 -12.34 13.19 5.08
N ARG A 209 -11.97 12.00 4.60
CA ARG A 209 -11.67 10.83 5.45
C ARG A 209 -10.41 11.00 6.30
N GLN A 210 -9.43 11.79 5.82
CA GLN A 210 -8.21 12.10 6.56
C GLN A 210 -8.38 13.23 7.58
N LEU A 211 -9.50 13.95 7.53
CA LEU A 211 -9.72 15.10 8.38
C LEU A 211 -10.11 14.63 9.79
N GLY A 212 -9.31 15.00 10.80
CA GLY A 212 -9.61 14.66 12.19
C GLY A 212 -10.92 15.28 12.70
N ASP A 213 -11.53 14.64 13.70
CA ASP A 213 -12.89 14.96 14.16
C ASP A 213 -13.12 16.45 14.49
N ASN A 214 -12.20 17.09 15.20
CA ASN A 214 -12.32 18.52 15.53
C ASN A 214 -12.31 19.41 14.28
N LYS A 215 -11.47 19.09 13.29
CA LYS A 215 -11.39 19.83 12.02
C LYS A 215 -12.68 19.62 11.20
N ALA A 216 -13.19 18.39 11.14
CA ALA A 216 -14.45 18.07 10.45
C ALA A 216 -15.64 18.80 11.09
N ALA A 217 -15.79 18.70 12.41
CA ALA A 217 -16.85 19.37 13.15
C ALA A 217 -16.84 20.89 12.94
N SER A 218 -15.65 21.51 13.02
CA SER A 218 -15.49 22.96 12.83
C SER A 218 -15.91 23.41 11.43
N LEU A 219 -15.57 22.62 10.41
CA LEU A 219 -15.90 22.95 9.03
C LEU A 219 -17.41 22.80 8.76
N LEU A 220 -18.00 21.71 9.24
CA LEU A 220 -19.45 21.48 9.16
C LEU A 220 -20.24 22.59 9.87
N GLU A 221 -19.81 22.98 11.08
CA GLU A 221 -20.42 24.10 11.81
C GLU A 221 -20.29 25.43 11.05
N ALA A 222 -19.09 25.74 10.53
CA ALA A 222 -18.83 26.98 9.79
C ALA A 222 -19.72 27.14 8.55
N TYR A 223 -20.06 26.02 7.89
CA TYR A 223 -20.92 25.98 6.70
C TYR A 223 -22.38 25.64 6.99
N GLN A 224 -22.74 25.42 8.25
CA GLN A 224 -24.08 24.99 8.70
C GLN A 224 -24.57 23.72 8.00
N ILE A 225 -23.69 22.74 7.87
CA ILE A 225 -24.02 21.43 7.29
C ILE A 225 -24.16 20.44 8.44
N SER A 226 -25.26 19.71 8.48
CA SER A 226 -25.52 18.70 9.51
C SER A 226 -24.72 17.43 9.27
N THR A 227 -24.47 16.68 10.34
CA THR A 227 -23.87 15.35 10.30
C THR A 227 -24.60 14.43 11.26
N THR A 228 -24.64 13.13 10.95
CA THR A 228 -25.12 12.06 11.82
C THR A 228 -24.01 11.39 12.62
N ARG A 229 -22.73 11.68 12.32
CA ARG A 229 -21.58 11.05 12.95
C ARG A 229 -21.38 11.59 14.37
N ALA A 230 -21.59 10.73 15.36
CA ALA A 230 -21.51 11.09 16.78
C ALA A 230 -20.13 11.66 17.18
N SER A 231 -19.02 11.17 16.61
CA SER A 231 -17.68 11.69 16.93
C SER A 231 -17.54 13.16 16.52
N TRP A 232 -18.14 13.57 15.39
CA TRP A 232 -18.09 14.95 14.92
C TRP A 232 -19.07 15.86 15.65
N GLN A 233 -20.24 15.35 16.03
CA GLN A 233 -21.21 16.11 16.83
C GLN A 233 -20.67 16.47 18.23
N ASN A 234 -19.88 15.56 18.82
CA ASN A 234 -19.33 15.71 20.17
C ASN A 234 -17.91 16.28 20.19
N ALA A 235 -17.29 16.48 19.03
CA ALA A 235 -15.95 17.04 18.93
C ALA A 235 -15.94 18.50 19.37
N THR A 236 -14.83 18.93 19.97
CA THR A 236 -14.65 20.35 20.33
C THR A 236 -14.22 21.14 19.09
N PRO A 237 -15.02 22.12 18.64
CA PRO A 237 -14.65 22.93 17.48
C PRO A 237 -13.37 23.73 17.75
N LEU A 238 -12.59 23.96 16.70
CA LEU A 238 -11.38 24.76 16.70
C LEU A 238 -11.70 26.25 16.91
N ALA A 239 -10.72 27.01 17.38
CA ALA A 239 -10.85 28.44 17.47
C ALA A 239 -10.99 29.07 16.07
N LYS A 240 -11.68 30.22 15.99
CA LYS A 240 -11.97 30.90 14.71
C LYS A 240 -10.73 31.09 13.82
N GLN A 241 -9.58 31.44 14.41
CA GLN A 241 -8.32 31.65 13.67
C GLN A 241 -7.79 30.34 13.08
N GLU A 242 -7.89 29.24 13.81
CA GLU A 242 -7.49 27.90 13.34
C GLU A 242 -8.42 27.41 12.23
N VAL A 243 -9.71 27.73 12.28
CA VAL A 243 -10.67 27.43 11.20
C VAL A 243 -10.29 28.19 9.92
N GLN A 244 -9.88 29.46 10.02
CA GLN A 244 -9.40 30.21 8.86
C GLN A 244 -8.11 29.61 8.28
N GLY A 245 -7.19 29.19 9.15
CA GLY A 245 -5.98 28.45 8.73
C GLY A 245 -6.34 27.16 7.98
N LEU A 246 -7.26 26.37 8.52
CA LEU A 246 -7.77 25.15 7.91
C LEU A 246 -8.40 25.42 6.53
N ILE A 247 -9.23 26.46 6.39
CA ILE A 247 -9.82 26.84 5.10
C ILE A 247 -8.73 27.16 4.08
N GLY A 248 -7.67 27.87 4.49
CA GLY A 248 -6.51 28.15 3.64
C GLY A 248 -5.78 26.89 3.18
N GLU A 249 -5.53 25.94 4.09
CA GLU A 249 -4.92 24.63 3.79
C GLU A 249 -5.78 23.84 2.78
N LEU A 250 -7.08 23.73 3.04
CA LEU A 250 -8.03 23.01 2.19
C LEU A 250 -8.13 23.63 0.80
N LYS A 251 -8.15 24.96 0.71
CA LYS A 251 -8.17 25.69 -0.56
C LYS A 251 -6.98 25.33 -1.43
N LEU A 252 -5.77 25.34 -0.86
CA LEU A 252 -4.57 24.97 -1.61
C LEU A 252 -4.62 23.49 -2.05
N ALA A 253 -5.04 22.60 -1.15
CA ALA A 253 -5.09 21.17 -1.42
C ALA A 253 -6.15 20.78 -2.47
N VAL A 254 -7.32 21.41 -2.46
CA VAL A 254 -8.37 21.20 -3.48
C VAL A 254 -7.94 21.82 -4.81
N LYS A 255 -7.31 23.00 -4.80
CA LYS A 255 -6.83 23.63 -6.04
C LYS A 255 -5.88 22.71 -6.82
N LYS A 256 -4.91 22.09 -6.15
CA LYS A 256 -4.00 21.11 -6.80
C LYS A 256 -4.76 19.96 -7.50
N ARG A 257 -5.85 19.49 -6.91
CA ARG A 257 -6.71 18.43 -7.49
C ARG A 257 -7.52 18.95 -8.67
N MET A 258 -8.08 20.16 -8.56
CA MET A 258 -8.80 20.81 -9.65
C MET A 258 -7.92 21.08 -10.87
N ASP A 259 -6.66 21.46 -10.64
CA ASP A 259 -5.69 21.70 -11.71
C ASP A 259 -5.38 20.41 -12.51
N LEU A 260 -5.48 19.23 -11.86
CA LEU A 260 -5.30 17.92 -12.49
C LEU A 260 -6.57 17.40 -13.21
N MET A 261 -7.75 17.88 -12.80
CA MET A 261 -9.05 17.40 -13.29
C MET A 261 -9.92 18.61 -13.71
N PRO A 262 -9.57 19.33 -14.80
CA PRO A 262 -10.21 20.60 -15.17
C PRO A 262 -11.70 20.47 -15.49
N ASP A 263 -12.12 19.37 -16.11
CA ASP A 263 -13.53 19.14 -16.46
C ASP A 263 -14.38 18.92 -15.20
N GLU A 264 -13.92 18.04 -14.29
CA GLU A 264 -14.52 17.84 -12.97
C GLU A 264 -14.53 19.13 -12.13
N ALA A 265 -13.47 19.94 -12.24
CA ALA A 265 -13.37 21.23 -11.57
C ALA A 265 -14.43 22.22 -12.06
N GLN A 266 -14.74 22.24 -13.37
CA GLN A 266 -15.82 23.04 -13.92
C GLN A 266 -17.18 22.55 -13.41
N GLN A 267 -17.39 21.23 -13.38
CA GLN A 267 -18.62 20.63 -12.83
C GLN A 267 -18.81 20.97 -11.35
N LEU A 268 -17.75 20.91 -10.54
CA LEU A 268 -17.81 21.29 -9.12
C LEU A 268 -18.17 22.77 -8.94
N ARG A 269 -17.54 23.67 -9.71
CA ARG A 269 -17.86 25.12 -9.67
C ARG A 269 -19.33 25.35 -10.03
N HIS A 270 -19.81 24.69 -11.08
CA HIS A 270 -21.22 24.75 -11.45
C HIS A 270 -22.12 24.22 -10.32
N ALA A 271 -21.80 23.07 -9.73
CA ALA A 271 -22.57 22.49 -8.63
C ALA A 271 -22.64 23.42 -7.42
N VAL A 272 -21.52 24.06 -7.05
CA VAL A 272 -21.48 25.02 -5.93
C VAL A 272 -22.35 26.24 -6.19
N ASN A 273 -22.35 26.76 -7.42
CA ASN A 273 -23.14 27.92 -7.83
C ASN A 273 -24.64 27.62 -8.01
N SER A 274 -24.98 26.37 -8.38
CA SER A 274 -26.35 25.95 -8.69
C SER A 274 -27.18 25.52 -7.47
N GLY A 275 -26.60 25.57 -6.26
CA GLY A 275 -27.31 25.34 -5.00
C GLY A 275 -27.17 23.93 -4.44
N GLU A 276 -27.90 23.65 -3.36
CA GLU A 276 -27.69 22.47 -2.51
C GLU A 276 -27.88 21.14 -3.23
N ALA A 277 -28.99 20.98 -3.96
CA ALA A 277 -29.26 19.74 -4.70
C ALA A 277 -28.17 19.40 -5.73
N ALA A 278 -27.56 20.42 -6.35
CA ALA A 278 -26.46 20.20 -7.30
C ALA A 278 -25.18 19.76 -6.58
N ARG A 279 -24.87 20.34 -5.42
CA ARG A 279 -23.73 19.93 -4.58
C ARG A 279 -23.87 18.49 -4.09
N VAL A 280 -25.06 18.11 -3.59
CA VAL A 280 -25.33 16.73 -3.15
C VAL A 280 -25.13 15.74 -4.29
N ARG A 281 -25.67 16.03 -5.48
CA ARG A 281 -25.49 15.17 -6.66
C ARG A 281 -24.02 15.00 -7.08
N PHE A 282 -23.19 16.02 -6.90
CA PHE A 282 -21.77 15.91 -7.23
C PHE A 282 -21.06 14.89 -6.32
N PHE A 283 -21.41 14.83 -5.04
CA PHE A 283 -20.74 13.99 -4.05
C PHE A 283 -21.41 12.64 -3.78
N VAL A 284 -22.64 12.39 -4.24
CA VAL A 284 -23.40 11.14 -3.98
C VAL A 284 -22.66 9.84 -4.36
N SER A 285 -21.67 9.93 -5.23
CA SER A 285 -20.79 8.81 -5.59
C SER A 285 -19.95 8.27 -4.43
N LEU A 286 -19.73 9.06 -3.38
CA LEU A 286 -18.96 8.69 -2.19
C LEU A 286 -19.66 7.65 -1.30
N ARG A 287 -21.00 7.53 -1.40
CA ARG A 287 -21.84 6.54 -0.70
C ARG A 287 -21.66 6.54 0.82
N ASP A 288 -21.37 7.69 1.40
CA ASP A 288 -21.28 7.91 2.85
C ASP A 288 -21.81 9.33 3.13
N PRO A 289 -23.05 9.47 3.64
CA PRO A 289 -23.71 10.77 3.79
C PRO A 289 -22.92 11.79 4.63
N ASP A 290 -22.16 11.32 5.62
CA ASP A 290 -21.34 12.18 6.47
C ASP A 290 -20.09 12.65 5.71
N ILE A 291 -19.44 11.76 4.97
CA ILE A 291 -18.30 12.13 4.10
C ILE A 291 -18.75 13.00 2.92
N GLU A 292 -19.92 12.77 2.35
CA GLU A 292 -20.54 13.64 1.34
C GLU A 292 -20.74 15.06 1.88
N SER A 293 -21.35 15.16 3.06
CA SER A 293 -21.59 16.43 3.75
C SER A 293 -20.30 17.19 4.05
N LEU A 294 -19.28 16.48 4.54
CA LEU A 294 -17.97 17.07 4.80
C LEU A 294 -17.25 17.48 3.50
N SER A 295 -17.39 16.69 2.44
CA SER A 295 -16.83 17.00 1.11
C SER A 295 -17.46 18.25 0.51
N ILE A 296 -18.77 18.45 0.71
CA ILE A 296 -19.46 19.70 0.36
C ILE A 296 -18.84 20.87 1.13
N ALA A 297 -18.63 20.74 2.45
CA ALA A 297 -18.03 21.80 3.26
C ALA A 297 -16.61 22.15 2.79
N ILE A 298 -15.79 21.15 2.46
CA ILE A 298 -14.44 21.32 1.89
C ILE A 298 -14.51 22.06 0.55
N ALA A 299 -15.43 21.69 -0.34
CA ALA A 299 -15.58 22.34 -1.64
C ALA A 299 -16.03 23.80 -1.51
N LEU A 300 -16.96 24.09 -0.61
CA LEU A 300 -17.41 25.46 -0.33
C LEU A 300 -16.25 26.31 0.21
N ALA A 301 -15.45 25.77 1.13
CA ALA A 301 -14.24 26.42 1.63
C ALA A 301 -13.21 26.69 0.53
N ALA A 302 -12.91 25.70 -0.29
CA ALA A 302 -11.93 25.84 -1.36
C ALA A 302 -12.34 26.83 -2.45
N LEU A 303 -13.65 26.99 -2.69
CA LEU A 303 -14.20 27.91 -3.69
C LEU A 303 -14.59 29.27 -3.11
N ASP A 304 -14.03 29.65 -1.95
CA ASP A 304 -14.23 30.94 -1.30
C ASP A 304 -15.70 31.28 -0.99
N VAL A 305 -16.55 30.26 -0.84
CA VAL A 305 -17.92 30.48 -0.35
C VAL A 305 -17.81 30.87 1.12
N LYS A 306 -18.38 32.02 1.47
CA LYS A 306 -18.29 32.56 2.83
C LYS A 306 -19.00 31.62 3.83
N PRO A 307 -18.34 31.27 4.95
CA PRO A 307 -18.99 30.58 6.05
C PRO A 307 -20.22 31.34 6.53
N LYS A 308 -21.27 30.60 6.88
CA LYS A 308 -22.48 31.18 7.47
C LYS A 308 -22.27 31.29 8.98
N SER A 309 -21.43 32.21 9.43
CA SER A 309 -21.21 32.41 10.86
C SER A 309 -22.54 32.73 11.55
N LYS A 310 -22.95 31.94 12.56
CA LYS A 310 -23.90 32.45 13.54
C LYS A 310 -23.22 33.62 14.24
N GLY A 311 -23.69 34.85 13.98
CA GLY A 311 -23.33 35.97 14.83
C GLY A 311 -23.69 35.64 16.28
N LEU A 312 -22.91 36.17 17.23
CA LEU A 312 -23.05 35.99 18.69
C LEU A 312 -24.49 36.16 19.24
N LEU A 313 -25.40 36.78 18.48
CA LEU A 313 -26.81 36.98 18.86
C LEU A 313 -27.71 35.74 18.62
N GLY A 314 -27.29 34.76 17.80
CA GLY A 314 -28.10 33.58 17.49
C GLY A 314 -28.03 32.46 18.54
N ARG A 315 -27.24 32.63 19.61
CA ARG A 315 -27.06 31.64 20.68
C ARG A 315 -27.92 31.91 21.91
N PHE A 316 -28.64 33.05 21.95
CA PHE A 316 -29.54 33.46 23.03
C PHE A 316 -31.03 33.38 22.65
N LEU A 317 -31.37 32.84 21.48
CA LEU A 317 -32.76 32.72 21.00
C LEU A 317 -33.07 31.31 20.47
N ASN A 318 -32.67 30.28 21.22
CA ASN A 318 -33.28 28.94 21.18
C ASN A 318 -33.19 28.32 22.58
#